data_AF-A0A1A5ILG2-F1
#
_entry.id   AF-A0A1A5ILG2-F1
#
_cell.length_a   1.000
_cell.length_b   1.000
_cell.length_c   1.000
_cell.angle_alpha   90.00
_cell.angle_beta   90.00
_cell.angle_gamma   90.00
#
_symmetry.space_group_name_H-M   'P 1'
#
loop_
_entity.id
_entity.type
_entity.pdbx_description
1 polymer ?
#
loop_
_entity_poly.entity_id
_entity_poly.type
_entity_poly.pdbx_seq_one_letter_code
_entity_poly.pdbx_strand_id
1 'polypeptide(L)'
;MANPPDAESVETATEPAPRGTETKKKSSPSREAKAAPGRKNGANTASPAKEATATAAAVRSPRKVYSGKERAQKLAQIETSISGSATLKSAVKQAGISEQTYYHWKKAAAPTSDGDDLKDLLALEQENKRLKSLLAERLRRENAELKTKLGLQ
;
A
#
# COMPACT_ATOMS: atom_id res chain seq x y z
N MET A 1 -35.37 -54.28 36.70
CA MET A 1 -34.39 -54.65 37.75
C MET A 1 -33.11 -53.88 37.46
N ALA A 2 -32.73 -52.89 38.26
CA ALA A 2 -32.04 -53.01 39.56
C ALA A 2 -30.55 -52.62 39.41
N ASN A 3 -30.30 -51.32 39.65
CA ASN A 3 -29.19 -50.64 40.36
C ASN A 3 -28.21 -51.51 41.21
N PRO A 4 -27.12 -50.94 41.79
CA PRO A 4 -25.92 -50.20 41.32
C PRO A 4 -24.67 -50.83 42.05
N PRO A 5 -23.67 -50.18 42.72
CA PRO A 5 -22.95 -48.89 42.59
C PRO A 5 -21.39 -48.98 42.80
N ASP A 6 -20.74 -47.81 42.80
CA ASP A 6 -19.55 -47.35 43.56
C ASP A 6 -18.15 -48.00 43.42
N ALA A 7 -17.15 -47.15 43.11
CA ALA A 7 -15.98 -46.97 43.98
C ALA A 7 -15.19 -45.69 43.61
N GLU A 8 -15.13 -44.77 44.56
CA GLU A 8 -14.19 -43.65 44.67
C GLU A 8 -12.72 -44.12 44.62
N SER A 9 -11.81 -43.25 44.18
CA SER A 9 -10.69 -42.77 45.04
C SER A 9 -9.58 -42.02 44.28
N VAL A 10 -9.47 -40.74 44.66
CA VAL A 10 -8.28 -39.91 44.97
C VAL A 10 -7.07 -39.80 44.01
N GLU A 11 -6.81 -38.53 43.69
CA GLU A 11 -5.53 -37.79 43.72
C GLU A 11 -4.25 -38.45 43.16
N THR A 12 -3.59 -37.70 42.27
CA THR A 12 -2.32 -37.04 42.65
C THR A 12 -1.95 -35.99 41.60
N ALA A 13 -1.74 -34.76 42.09
CA ALA A 13 -1.05 -33.71 41.38
C ALA A 13 0.39 -34.13 41.04
N THR A 14 0.86 -33.83 39.83
CA THR A 14 2.26 -33.46 39.55
C THR A 14 2.33 -32.79 38.16
N GLU A 15 2.31 -31.46 38.13
CA GLU A 15 3.27 -30.69 37.33
C GLU A 15 4.35 -30.21 38.33
N PRO A 16 5.62 -29.97 37.95
CA PRO A 16 5.95 -29.12 36.80
C PRO A 16 7.24 -29.46 36.03
N ALA A 17 7.40 -28.73 34.92
CA ALA A 17 8.62 -28.38 34.17
C ALA A 17 8.78 -29.04 32.79
N PRO A 18 8.95 -28.18 31.77
CA PRO A 18 10.25 -28.16 31.13
C PRO A 18 10.93 -26.80 31.28
N ARG A 19 12.09 -26.83 31.95
CA ARG A 19 13.14 -25.83 31.80
C ARG A 19 13.82 -26.07 30.46
N GLY A 20 13.80 -25.08 29.58
CA GLY A 20 14.41 -25.15 28.26
C GLY A 20 14.34 -23.82 27.53
N THR A 21 14.95 -22.80 28.12
CA THR A 21 15.22 -21.51 27.46
C THR A 21 16.31 -21.72 26.39
N GLU A 22 15.93 -21.68 25.11
CA GLU A 22 16.85 -21.31 24.04
C GLU A 22 16.27 -20.13 23.26
N THR A 23 16.58 -18.95 23.76
CA THR A 23 16.52 -17.70 23.01
C THR A 23 17.46 -17.77 21.81
N LYS A 24 16.98 -18.18 20.63
CA LYS A 24 17.61 -17.81 19.36
C LYS A 24 17.32 -16.33 19.07
N LYS A 25 18.10 -15.49 19.75
CA LYS A 25 18.30 -14.08 19.42
C LYS A 25 19.10 -14.04 18.11
N LYS A 26 18.44 -14.19 16.96
CA LYS A 26 19.06 -13.84 15.67
C LYS A 26 18.97 -12.33 15.52
N SER A 27 19.94 -11.68 16.12
CA SER A 27 20.25 -10.26 15.94
C SER A 27 20.35 -9.96 14.45
N SER A 28 19.40 -9.18 13.94
CA SER A 28 19.64 -8.32 12.78
C SER A 28 20.40 -7.10 13.30
N PRO A 29 21.63 -6.88 12.84
CA PRO A 29 21.93 -5.54 12.34
C PRO A 29 22.90 -5.59 11.18
N SER A 30 22.45 -5.16 10.02
CA SER A 30 23.09 -4.07 9.27
C SER A 30 22.53 -4.10 7.86
N ARG A 31 21.76 -3.05 7.61
CA ARG A 31 21.36 -2.59 6.29
C ARG A 31 22.65 -2.20 5.56
N GLU A 32 23.27 -3.15 4.88
CA GLU A 32 24.31 -2.86 3.92
C GLU A 32 23.64 -2.15 2.74
N ALA A 33 23.87 -0.84 2.67
CA ALA A 33 23.46 0.00 1.56
C ALA A 33 24.21 -0.45 0.30
N LYS A 34 23.67 -1.45 -0.40
CA LYS A 34 24.07 -1.76 -1.77
C LYS A 34 23.46 -0.70 -2.69
N ALA A 35 24.30 0.29 -2.97
CA ALA A 35 24.41 1.07 -4.20
C ALA A 35 23.11 1.24 -5.01
N ALA A 36 22.53 2.44 -4.92
CA ALA A 36 21.70 2.99 -5.97
C ALA A 36 22.41 2.84 -7.34
N PRO A 37 21.70 2.52 -8.44
CA PRO A 37 22.30 2.62 -9.76
C PRO A 37 22.57 4.10 -10.05
N GLY A 38 23.82 4.50 -9.81
CA GLY A 38 24.33 5.80 -10.20
C GLY A 38 24.09 6.00 -11.69
N ARG A 39 23.30 7.02 -12.00
CA ARG A 39 23.06 7.53 -13.34
C ARG A 39 24.39 8.10 -13.83
N LYS A 40 25.23 7.25 -14.42
CA LYS A 40 26.48 7.66 -15.05
C LYS A 40 26.14 8.39 -16.36
N ASN A 41 26.03 9.71 -16.23
CA ASN A 41 26.18 10.63 -17.35
C ASN A 41 27.58 10.40 -17.92
N GLY A 42 27.65 9.62 -18.99
CA GLY A 42 28.86 9.46 -19.78
C GLY A 42 29.18 10.78 -20.46
N ALA A 43 30.12 11.53 -19.89
CA ALA A 43 30.78 12.63 -20.55
C ALA A 43 31.58 12.06 -21.73
N ASN A 44 31.24 12.52 -22.92
CA ASN A 44 31.96 12.27 -24.15
C ASN A 44 33.42 12.73 -24.01
N THR A 45 34.35 11.83 -24.32
CA THR A 45 35.73 12.18 -24.68
C THR A 45 35.95 11.77 -26.15
N ALA A 46 36.49 12.71 -26.92
CA ALA A 46 36.72 12.74 -28.37
C ALA A 46 37.59 11.56 -28.88
N SER A 47 37.67 11.15 -30.16
CA SER A 47 37.59 11.78 -31.50
C SER A 47 37.75 10.65 -32.58
N PRO A 48 37.83 10.85 -33.92
CA PRO A 48 37.37 11.92 -34.83
C PRO A 48 36.62 11.42 -36.11
N ALA A 49 35.98 12.38 -36.81
CA ALA A 49 35.77 12.49 -38.27
C ALA A 49 35.07 11.37 -39.09
N LYS A 50 33.78 11.60 -39.42
CA LYS A 50 33.28 11.56 -40.81
C LYS A 50 32.09 12.52 -40.96
N GLU A 51 32.21 13.40 -41.94
CA GLU A 51 31.26 14.48 -42.28
C GLU A 51 29.90 13.98 -42.78
N ALA A 52 28.96 14.93 -42.79
CA ALA A 52 27.67 14.97 -43.48
C ALA A 52 26.42 14.54 -42.68
N THR A 53 25.94 15.44 -41.80
CA THR A 53 24.76 16.30 -42.02
C THR A 53 24.21 16.75 -40.68
N ALA A 54 24.23 18.05 -40.43
CA ALA A 54 23.53 18.66 -39.32
C ALA A 54 22.02 18.46 -39.51
N THR A 55 21.38 17.61 -38.70
CA THR A 55 19.93 17.66 -38.52
C THR A 55 19.63 18.29 -37.16
N ALA A 56 19.10 19.50 -37.28
CA ALA A 56 18.45 20.36 -36.30
C ALA A 56 18.23 19.78 -34.89
N ALA A 57 18.73 20.49 -33.89
CA ALA A 57 18.25 20.41 -32.52
C ALA A 57 16.71 20.46 -32.52
N ALA A 58 16.08 19.36 -32.12
CA ALA A 58 14.63 19.26 -32.06
C ALA A 58 14.07 20.30 -31.08
N VAL A 59 13.51 21.38 -31.63
CA VAL A 59 12.73 22.37 -30.89
C VAL A 59 11.54 21.63 -30.26
N ARG A 60 11.63 21.34 -28.95
CA ARG A 60 10.53 20.72 -28.21
C ARG A 60 9.40 21.73 -28.13
N SER A 61 8.30 21.46 -28.84
CA SER A 61 7.09 22.26 -28.71
C SER A 61 6.63 22.31 -27.25
N PRO A 62 6.03 23.43 -26.80
CA PRO A 62 5.50 23.53 -25.45
C PRO A 62 4.50 22.40 -25.17
N ARG A 63 4.57 21.84 -23.96
CA ARG A 63 3.63 20.80 -23.53
C ARG A 63 2.23 21.39 -23.46
N LYS A 64 1.27 20.77 -24.16
CA LYS A 64 -0.15 21.13 -24.05
C LYS A 64 -0.65 20.73 -22.66
N VAL A 65 -1.22 21.70 -21.92
CA VAL A 65 -1.85 21.45 -20.62
C VAL A 65 -3.35 21.51 -20.83
N TYR A 66 -4.03 20.37 -20.64
CA TYR A 66 -5.49 20.29 -20.72
C TYR A 66 -6.11 20.51 -19.35
N SER A 67 -7.12 21.38 -19.28
CA SER A 67 -8.00 21.56 -18.13
C SER A 67 -8.89 20.34 -17.90
N GLY A 68 -9.45 20.17 -16.69
CA GLY A 68 -10.34 19.06 -16.38
C GLY A 68 -11.56 18.99 -17.30
N LYS A 69 -12.14 20.14 -17.67
CA LYS A 69 -13.28 20.24 -18.58
C LYS A 69 -12.93 19.78 -19.99
N GLU A 70 -11.78 20.20 -20.51
CA GLU A 70 -11.30 19.77 -21.84
C GLU A 70 -11.02 18.28 -21.90
N ARG A 71 -10.45 17.71 -20.82
CA ARG A 71 -10.23 16.25 -20.72
C ARG A 71 -11.55 15.49 -20.79
N ALA A 72 -12.56 15.92 -20.02
CA ALA A 72 -13.88 15.30 -20.03
C ALA A 72 -14.55 15.39 -21.41
N GLN A 73 -14.47 16.55 -22.07
CA GLN A 73 -15.00 16.72 -23.42
C GLN A 73 -14.30 15.80 -24.44
N LYS A 74 -12.98 15.65 -24.36
CA LYS A 74 -12.21 14.75 -25.23
C LYS A 74 -12.54 13.28 -24.97
N LEU A 75 -12.71 12.88 -23.71
CA LEU A 75 -13.15 11.53 -23.37
C LEU A 75 -14.55 11.25 -23.94
N ALA A 76 -15.51 12.16 -23.76
CA ALA A 76 -16.86 12.03 -24.31
C ALA A 76 -16.85 11.94 -25.85
N GLN A 77 -16.05 12.78 -26.52
CA GLN A 77 -15.87 12.73 -27.98
C GLN A 77 -15.38 11.35 -28.45
N ILE A 78 -14.42 10.76 -27.74
CA ILE A 78 -13.87 9.43 -28.04
C ILE A 78 -14.93 8.35 -27.81
N GLU A 79 -15.67 8.42 -26.71
CA GLU A 79 -16.74 7.47 -26.38
C GLU A 79 -17.87 7.50 -27.41
N THR A 80 -18.32 8.69 -27.83
CA THR A 80 -19.31 8.83 -28.91
C THR A 80 -18.80 8.22 -30.22
N SER A 81 -17.53 8.47 -30.56
CA SER A 81 -16.93 7.90 -31.78
C SER A 81 -16.90 6.37 -31.74
N ILE A 82 -16.55 5.79 -30.58
CA ILE A 82 -16.53 4.34 -30.37
C ILE A 82 -17.94 3.76 -30.44
N SER A 83 -18.93 4.44 -29.86
CA SER A 83 -20.34 4.03 -29.94
C SER A 83 -20.85 4.00 -31.39
N GLY A 84 -20.32 4.88 -32.23
CA GLY A 84 -20.58 4.95 -33.66
C GLY A 84 -19.73 3.99 -34.51
N SER A 85 -19.22 2.88 -33.94
CA SER A 85 -18.38 1.85 -34.59
C SER A 85 -16.94 2.23 -34.95
N ALA A 86 -16.43 3.39 -34.51
CA ALA A 86 -15.03 3.72 -34.71
C ALA A 86 -14.11 2.92 -33.77
N THR A 87 -12.95 2.51 -34.27
CA THR A 87 -11.91 1.92 -33.41
C THR A 87 -11.36 2.96 -32.43
N LEU A 88 -10.89 2.52 -31.27
CA LEU A 88 -10.27 3.42 -30.29
C LEU A 88 -9.10 4.21 -30.91
N LYS A 89 -8.28 3.57 -31.75
CA LYS A 89 -7.14 4.19 -32.42
C LYS A 89 -7.55 5.37 -33.30
N SER A 90 -8.60 5.19 -34.10
CA SER A 90 -9.11 6.26 -34.96
C SER A 90 -9.75 7.37 -34.13
N ALA A 91 -10.55 7.05 -33.12
CA ALA A 91 -11.20 8.03 -32.26
C ALA A 91 -10.20 8.92 -31.49
N VAL A 92 -9.16 8.30 -30.92
CA VAL A 92 -8.09 9.00 -30.20
C VAL A 92 -7.27 9.91 -31.13
N LYS A 93 -7.00 9.44 -32.37
CA LYS A 93 -6.35 10.25 -33.40
C LYS A 93 -7.19 11.47 -33.80
N GLN A 94 -8.51 11.30 -33.95
CA GLN A 94 -9.44 12.41 -34.23
C GLN A 94 -9.53 13.40 -33.06
N ALA A 95 -9.47 12.90 -31.82
CA ALA A 95 -9.46 13.74 -30.62
C ALA A 95 -8.13 14.49 -30.43
N GLY A 96 -7.05 14.07 -31.11
CA GLY A 96 -5.72 14.69 -31.03
C GLY A 96 -4.94 14.33 -29.77
N ILE A 97 -5.25 13.18 -29.15
CA ILE A 97 -4.53 12.66 -27.98
C ILE A 97 -3.91 11.29 -28.29
N SER A 98 -3.14 10.71 -27.37
CA SER A 98 -2.63 9.34 -27.50
C SER A 98 -3.49 8.33 -26.74
N GLU A 99 -3.43 7.05 -27.12
CA GLU A 99 -4.20 5.99 -26.43
C GLU A 99 -3.81 5.91 -24.96
N GLN A 100 -2.51 6.06 -24.67
CA GLN A 100 -2.01 6.15 -23.30
C GLN A 100 -2.68 7.27 -22.51
N THR A 101 -2.81 8.45 -23.12
CA THR A 101 -3.45 9.62 -22.48
C THR A 101 -4.93 9.35 -22.23
N TYR A 102 -5.61 8.74 -23.19
CA TYR A 102 -7.01 8.32 -23.04
C TYR A 102 -7.17 7.36 -21.85
N TYR A 103 -6.36 6.29 -21.76
CA TYR A 103 -6.47 5.34 -20.65
C TYR A 103 -6.13 5.96 -19.30
N HIS A 104 -5.12 6.84 -19.24
CA HIS A 104 -4.80 7.59 -18.02
C HIS A 104 -5.96 8.47 -17.58
N TRP A 105 -6.56 9.23 -18.49
CA TRP A 105 -7.68 10.11 -18.16
C TRP A 105 -8.95 9.33 -17.84
N LYS A 106 -9.21 8.22 -18.55
CA LYS A 106 -10.33 7.33 -18.26
C LYS A 106 -10.21 6.69 -16.88
N LYS A 107 -9.01 6.23 -16.50
CA LYS A 107 -8.75 5.72 -15.15
C LYS A 107 -8.95 6.79 -14.09
N ALA A 108 -8.49 8.02 -14.34
CA ALA A 108 -8.66 9.14 -13.41
C ALA A 108 -10.11 9.68 -13.33
N ALA A 109 -10.90 9.48 -14.39
CA ALA A 109 -12.31 9.86 -14.45
C ALA A 109 -13.23 8.77 -13.86
N ALA A 110 -12.75 7.53 -13.74
CA ALA A 110 -13.48 6.49 -13.05
C ALA A 110 -13.68 6.92 -11.58
N PRO A 111 -14.89 6.74 -11.01
CA PRO A 111 -15.13 7.01 -9.60
C PRO A 111 -14.15 6.14 -8.81
N THR A 112 -13.15 6.78 -8.21
CA THR A 112 -12.20 6.03 -7.40
C THR A 112 -12.91 5.70 -6.09
N SER A 113 -12.89 4.43 -5.69
CA SER A 113 -13.46 3.95 -4.43
C SER A 113 -12.78 4.58 -3.21
N ASP A 114 -11.75 5.40 -3.40
CA ASP A 114 -11.03 6.17 -2.39
C ASP A 114 -11.93 6.77 -1.32
N GLY A 115 -13.13 7.25 -1.66
CA GLY A 115 -14.06 7.82 -0.68
C GLY A 115 -14.61 6.82 0.34
N ASP A 116 -14.73 5.55 -0.03
CA ASP A 116 -15.14 4.46 0.87
C ASP A 116 -13.92 3.90 1.62
N ASP A 117 -12.81 3.71 0.92
CA ASP A 117 -11.53 3.27 1.48
C ASP A 117 -11.02 4.22 2.58
N LEU A 118 -11.18 5.54 2.39
CA LEU A 118 -10.83 6.55 3.39
C LEU A 118 -11.76 6.53 4.62
N LYS A 119 -13.05 6.23 4.44
CA LYS A 119 -13.99 6.12 5.55
C LYS A 119 -13.69 4.89 6.40
N ASP A 120 -13.40 3.76 5.76
CA ASP A 120 -13.01 2.54 6.45
C ASP A 120 -11.70 2.74 7.24
N LEU A 121 -10.71 3.41 6.63
CA LEU A 121 -9.46 3.72 7.32
C LEU A 121 -9.67 4.59 8.58
N LEU A 122 -10.55 5.59 8.51
CA LEU A 122 -10.92 6.42 9.66
C LEU A 122 -11.65 5.61 10.75
N ALA A 123 -12.58 4.74 10.36
CA ALA A 123 -13.29 3.86 11.28
C ALA A 123 -12.33 2.92 12.02
N LEU A 124 -11.39 2.31 11.29
CA LEU A 124 -10.34 1.46 11.85
C LEU A 124 -9.42 2.24 12.80
N GLU A 125 -9.06 3.49 12.47
CA GLU A 125 -8.24 4.31 13.36
C GLU A 125 -8.96 4.63 14.68
N GLN A 126 -10.26 4.94 14.61
CA GLN A 126 -11.09 5.20 15.79
C GLN A 126 -11.21 3.97 16.67
N GLU A 127 -11.50 2.80 16.08
CA GLU A 127 -11.60 1.56 16.84
C GLU A 127 -10.25 1.18 17.47
N ASN A 128 -9.13 1.40 16.75
CA ASN A 128 -7.81 1.18 17.31
C ASN A 128 -7.53 2.06 18.54
N LYS A 129 -7.91 3.35 18.48
CA LYS A 129 -7.80 4.27 19.62
C LYS A 129 -8.67 3.81 20.79
N ARG A 130 -9.90 3.36 20.53
CA ARG A 130 -10.83 2.83 21.53
C ARG A 130 -10.25 1.58 22.22
N LEU A 131 -9.77 0.62 21.43
CA LEU A 131 -9.17 -0.62 21.93
C LEU A 131 -7.91 -0.36 22.77
N LYS A 132 -7.04 0.54 22.32
CA LYS A 132 -5.85 0.96 23.08
C LYS A 132 -6.23 1.57 24.43
N SER A 133 -7.27 2.39 24.45
CA SER A 133 -7.75 3.04 25.68
C SER A 133 -8.29 2.01 26.67
N LEU A 134 -9.14 1.08 26.21
CA LEU A 134 -9.65 -0.01 27.03
C LEU A 134 -8.55 -0.93 27.57
N LEU A 135 -7.56 -1.25 26.73
CA LEU A 135 -6.42 -2.05 27.16
C LEU A 135 -5.63 -1.32 28.26
N ALA A 136 -5.38 -0.03 28.08
CA ALA A 136 -4.67 0.77 29.08
C ALA A 136 -5.45 0.89 30.39
N GLU A 137 -6.78 1.06 30.34
CA GLU A 137 -7.64 1.06 31.53
C GLU A 137 -7.61 -0.27 32.26
N ARG A 138 -7.74 -1.38 31.53
CA ARG A 138 -7.68 -2.73 32.10
C ARG A 138 -6.34 -2.98 32.77
N LEU A 139 -5.23 -2.66 32.10
CA LEU A 139 -3.89 -2.80 32.68
C LEU A 139 -3.70 -1.93 33.91
N ARG A 140 -4.23 -0.70 33.93
CA ARG A 140 -4.19 0.15 35.13
C ARG A 140 -4.95 -0.46 36.29
N ARG A 141 -6.14 -1.02 36.04
CA ARG A 141 -6.95 -1.68 37.06
C ARG A 141 -6.23 -2.91 37.62
N GLU A 142 -5.78 -3.81 36.76
CA GLU A 142 -5.06 -5.02 37.17
C GLU A 142 -3.77 -4.67 37.93
N ASN A 143 -3.01 -3.68 37.45
CA ASN A 143 -1.81 -3.23 38.17
C ASN A 143 -2.13 -2.62 39.54
N ALA A 144 -3.22 -1.87 39.67
CA ALA A 144 -3.65 -1.35 40.96
C ALA A 144 -4.04 -2.49 41.92
N GLU A 145 -4.77 -3.49 41.45
CA GLU A 145 -5.12 -4.69 42.22
C GLU A 145 -3.89 -5.52 42.63
N LEU A 146 -2.88 -5.62 41.76
CA LEU A 146 -1.62 -6.29 42.09
C LEU A 146 -0.83 -5.49 43.13
N LYS A 147 -0.78 -4.17 42.98
CA LYS A 147 -0.13 -3.26 43.95
C LYS A 147 -0.77 -3.36 45.34
N THR A 148 -2.10 -3.37 45.40
CA THR A 148 -2.82 -3.55 46.68
C THR A 148 -2.55 -4.92 47.29
N LYS A 149 -2.55 -5.99 46.49
CA LYS A 149 -2.24 -7.36 46.96
C LYS A 149 -0.80 -7.52 47.46
N LEU A 150 0.15 -6.82 46.83
CA LEU A 150 1.56 -6.87 47.20
C LEU A 150 1.90 -5.90 48.35
N GLY A 151 0.96 -5.06 48.79
CA GLY A 151 1.19 -4.04 49.81
C GLY A 151 2.09 -2.88 49.33
N LEU A 152 2.27 -2.72 48.02
CA LEU A 152 2.96 -1.58 47.41
C LEU A 152 1.92 -0.52 47.05
N GLN A 153 1.47 0.27 48.04
CA GLN A 153 0.68 1.48 47.79
C GLN A 153 1.56 2.69 47.54
#